data_AF-A0A2I0DUY1-F1
#
_entry.id   AF-A0A2I0DUY1-F1
#
_cell.length_a   1.000
_cell.length_b   1.000
_cell.length_c   1.000
_cell.angle_alpha   90.00
_cell.angle_beta   90.00
_cell.angle_gamma   90.00
#
_symmetry.space_group_name_H-M   'P 1'
#
loop_
_entity.id
_entity.type
_entity.pdbx_description
1 polymer ?
#
loop_
_entity_poly.entity_id
_entity_poly.type
_entity_poly.pdbx_seq_one_letter_code
_entity_poly.pdbx_strand_id
1 'polypeptide(L)'
;MSKVIRCLFCLSIIISSFSSHAEYIVEVTLDINGMYQGKQEIGLQESKTLKKTDNTVLLLISQSYVHDNYATLNYTVIEYLISDPETRNELKLPSISTLVNNEASLSLGDDLSYSVTVREVNK
;
A
#
# COMPACT_ATOMS: atom_id res chain seq x y z
N MET A 1 -20.19 59.05 6.68
CA MET A 1 -20.17 58.60 5.27
C MET A 1 -19.07 57.59 5.08
N SER A 2 -19.45 56.40 4.67
CA SER A 2 -18.67 55.16 4.63
C SER A 2 -17.88 55.02 3.32
N LYS A 3 -16.61 54.55 3.38
CA LYS A 3 -15.89 53.84 2.29
C LYS A 3 -14.86 52.89 2.93
N VAL A 4 -15.28 51.68 3.29
CA VAL A 4 -15.05 50.42 2.57
C VAL A 4 -13.58 50.05 2.44
N ILE A 5 -13.18 49.14 3.33
CA ILE A 5 -11.93 48.37 3.35
C ILE A 5 -11.79 47.61 2.03
N ARG A 6 -10.72 47.87 1.27
CA ARG A 6 -10.31 47.01 0.15
C ARG A 6 -9.31 45.97 0.66
N CYS A 7 -9.82 44.79 1.01
CA CYS A 7 -9.01 43.59 1.14
C CYS A 7 -8.38 43.26 -0.23
N LEU A 8 -7.07 43.43 -0.35
CA LEU A 8 -6.29 42.76 -1.39
C LEU A 8 -6.14 41.29 -0.96
N PHE A 9 -7.07 40.45 -1.41
CA PHE A 9 -6.91 38.99 -1.37
C PHE A 9 -5.87 38.65 -2.44
N CYS A 10 -4.60 38.56 -2.07
CA CYS A 10 -3.60 37.87 -2.88
C CYS A 10 -3.92 36.37 -2.82
N LEU A 11 -4.86 35.94 -3.65
CA LEU A 11 -5.14 34.54 -3.91
C LEU A 11 -3.96 34.00 -4.73
N SER A 12 -2.89 33.60 -4.05
CA SER A 12 -1.80 32.83 -4.65
C SER A 12 -2.36 31.46 -5.03
N ILE A 13 -2.78 31.34 -6.29
CA ILE A 13 -3.02 30.05 -6.95
C ILE A 13 -1.65 29.39 -7.07
N ILE A 14 -1.30 28.56 -6.09
CA ILE A 14 -0.25 27.56 -6.27
C ILE A 14 -0.84 26.57 -7.26
N ILE A 15 -0.55 26.79 -8.54
CA ILE A 15 -0.71 25.77 -9.58
C ILE A 15 0.33 24.71 -9.22
N SER A 16 -0.04 23.78 -8.36
CA SER A 16 0.68 22.53 -8.19
C SER A 16 0.77 21.90 -9.58
N SER A 17 1.99 21.83 -10.09
CA SER A 17 2.32 21.17 -11.35
C SER A 17 1.56 19.85 -11.41
N PHE A 18 0.74 19.67 -12.44
CA PHE A 18 0.17 18.37 -12.78
C PHE A 18 1.34 17.51 -13.27
N SER A 19 2.10 16.95 -12.32
CA SER A 19 2.86 15.74 -12.58
C SER A 19 1.82 14.68 -12.88
N SER A 20 1.90 14.11 -14.09
CA SER A 20 1.41 12.77 -14.35
C SER A 20 2.08 11.88 -13.30
N HIS A 21 1.42 11.69 -12.16
CA HIS A 21 1.93 10.78 -11.15
C HIS A 21 1.82 9.41 -11.77
N ALA A 22 2.96 8.85 -12.17
CA ALA A 22 3.11 7.44 -12.43
C ALA A 22 2.36 6.67 -11.33
N GLU A 23 1.30 5.96 -11.71
CA GLU A 23 0.57 5.10 -10.78
C GLU A 23 1.33 3.78 -10.75
N TYR A 24 1.67 3.29 -9.55
CA TYR A 24 2.41 2.04 -9.42
C TYR A 24 1.53 0.96 -8.83
N ILE A 25 1.61 -0.23 -9.42
CA ILE A 25 1.03 -1.45 -8.87
C ILE A 25 2.16 -2.37 -8.40
N VAL A 26 1.88 -3.14 -7.35
CA VAL A 26 2.80 -4.18 -6.87
C VAL A 26 2.14 -5.53 -7.08
N GLU A 27 2.80 -6.37 -7.88
CA GLU A 27 2.52 -7.80 -7.89
C GLU A 27 3.22 -8.41 -6.68
N VAL A 28 2.46 -8.98 -5.75
CA VAL A 28 2.98 -9.64 -4.56
C VAL A 28 2.54 -11.10 -4.54
N THR A 29 3.48 -12.01 -4.35
CA THR A 29 3.20 -13.41 -4.01
C THR A 29 3.50 -13.57 -2.53
N LEU A 30 2.51 -14.01 -1.75
CA LEU A 30 2.60 -14.17 -0.30
C LEU A 30 2.37 -15.63 0.07
N ASP A 31 3.20 -16.13 0.97
CA ASP A 31 3.03 -17.38 1.69
C ASP A 31 3.28 -17.12 3.17
N ILE A 32 2.23 -17.24 3.97
CA ILE A 32 2.21 -17.04 5.41
C ILE A 32 1.69 -18.34 6.01
N ASN A 33 2.57 -19.04 6.73
CA ASN A 33 2.33 -20.40 7.17
C ASN A 33 0.99 -20.52 7.93
N GLY A 34 0.13 -21.42 7.46
CA GLY A 34 -1.19 -21.67 8.04
C GLY A 34 -2.22 -20.55 7.87
N MET A 35 -1.86 -19.39 7.32
CA MET A 35 -2.77 -18.23 7.17
C MET A 35 -3.19 -17.98 5.72
N TYR A 36 -2.24 -17.82 4.80
CA TYR A 36 -2.52 -17.42 3.42
C TYR A 36 -1.41 -17.81 2.46
N GLN A 37 -1.80 -18.30 1.27
CA GLN A 37 -0.88 -18.51 0.16
C GLN A 37 -1.54 -18.04 -1.14
N GLY A 38 -0.91 -17.12 -1.87
CA GLY A 38 -1.46 -16.63 -3.13
C GLY A 38 -0.79 -15.39 -3.69
N LYS A 39 -1.19 -15.03 -4.92
CA LYS A 39 -0.72 -13.84 -5.64
C LYS A 39 -1.78 -12.73 -5.58
N GLN A 40 -1.32 -11.49 -5.40
CA GLN A 40 -2.15 -10.29 -5.40
C GLN A 40 -1.50 -9.17 -6.21
N GLU A 41 -2.34 -8.29 -6.75
CA GLU A 41 -1.96 -6.95 -7.21
C GLU A 41 -2.52 -5.93 -6.23
N ILE A 42 -1.69 -5.00 -5.77
CA ILE A 42 -2.06 -3.95 -4.82
C ILE A 42 -1.31 -2.65 -5.12
N GLY A 43 -1.98 -1.52 -5.01
CA GLY A 43 -1.38 -0.20 -5.11
C GLY A 43 -0.44 0.09 -3.94
N LEU A 44 0.37 1.15 -4.08
CA LEU A 44 1.36 1.52 -3.05
C LEU A 44 0.70 1.89 -1.71
N GLN A 45 -0.46 2.52 -1.72
CA GLN A 45 -1.22 2.98 -0.55
C GLN A 45 -2.66 2.46 -0.64
N GLU A 46 -2.83 1.15 -0.46
CA GLU A 46 -4.11 0.45 -0.63
C GLU A 46 -4.27 -0.65 0.44
N SER A 47 -5.51 -1.03 0.73
CA SER A 47 -5.83 -2.25 1.45
C SER A 47 -6.59 -3.24 0.56
N LYS A 48 -6.29 -4.53 0.70
CA LYS A 48 -6.88 -5.59 -0.11
C LYS A 48 -7.26 -6.80 0.73
N THR A 49 -8.46 -7.33 0.52
CA THR A 49 -8.88 -8.59 1.16
C THR A 49 -8.15 -9.77 0.53
N LEU A 50 -7.38 -10.49 1.34
CA LEU A 50 -6.69 -11.73 0.95
C LEU A 50 -7.61 -12.94 1.03
N LYS A 51 -8.36 -13.04 2.12
CA LYS A 51 -9.24 -14.17 2.43
C LYS A 51 -10.41 -13.70 3.28
N LYS A 52 -11.59 -14.25 3.02
CA LYS A 52 -12.78 -14.06 3.86
C LYS A 52 -13.42 -15.42 4.10
N THR A 53 -13.74 -15.70 5.36
CA THR A 53 -14.52 -16.85 5.79
C THR A 53 -15.85 -16.38 6.38
N ASP A 54 -16.65 -17.30 6.91
CA ASP A 54 -17.91 -16.96 7.58
C ASP A 54 -17.68 -16.13 8.86
N ASN A 55 -16.51 -16.28 9.50
CA ASN A 55 -16.22 -15.68 10.80
C ASN A 55 -15.04 -14.70 10.78
N THR A 56 -14.14 -14.79 9.82
CA THR A 56 -12.90 -13.98 9.77
C THR A 56 -12.68 -13.28 8.44
N VAL A 57 -11.97 -12.16 8.47
CA VAL A 57 -11.43 -11.47 7.30
C VAL A 57 -9.92 -11.29 7.48
N LEU A 58 -9.17 -11.57 6.43
CA LEU A 58 -7.74 -11.32 6.32
C LEU A 58 -7.49 -10.22 5.28
N LEU A 59 -6.85 -9.13 5.70
CA LEU A 59 -6.49 -7.98 4.88
C LEU A 59 -4.97 -7.87 4.72
N LEU A 60 -4.54 -7.43 3.54
CA LEU A 60 -3.21 -6.89 3.29
C LEU A 60 -3.31 -5.37 3.18
N ILE A 61 -2.49 -4.66 3.94
CA ILE A 61 -2.38 -3.20 3.87
C ILE A 61 -0.99 -2.87 3.34
N SER A 62 -0.94 -2.09 2.26
CA SER A 62 0.29 -1.52 1.71
C SER A 62 0.45 -0.07 2.16
N GLN A 63 1.62 0.24 2.70
CA GLN A 63 2.07 1.60 3.03
C GLN A 63 3.44 1.84 2.38
N SER A 64 3.46 1.67 1.07
CA SER A 64 4.65 1.63 0.24
C SER A 64 4.85 2.94 -0.52
N TYR A 65 6.05 3.19 -1.00
CA TYR A 65 6.36 4.37 -1.81
C TYR A 65 7.45 4.08 -2.82
N VAL A 66 7.53 4.92 -3.86
CA VAL A 66 8.59 4.91 -4.86
C VAL A 66 9.27 6.27 -4.85
N HIS A 67 10.60 6.28 -4.82
CA HIS A 67 11.42 7.47 -4.91
C HIS A 67 12.60 7.17 -5.85
N ASP A 68 12.83 8.02 -6.85
CA ASP A 68 13.93 7.89 -7.82
C ASP A 68 14.06 6.47 -8.41
N ASN A 69 12.95 5.91 -8.90
CA ASN A 69 12.85 4.56 -9.48
C ASN A 69 13.15 3.41 -8.49
N TYR A 70 13.23 3.72 -7.20
CA TYR A 70 13.45 2.75 -6.13
C TYR A 70 12.18 2.64 -5.27
N ALA A 71 11.64 1.44 -5.17
CA ALA A 71 10.47 1.14 -4.37
C ALA A 71 10.88 0.66 -2.98
N THR A 72 10.19 1.16 -1.96
CA THR A 72 10.24 0.62 -0.59
C THR A 72 8.85 0.16 -0.22
N LEU A 73 8.72 -1.14 0.04
CA LEU A 73 7.45 -1.81 0.25
C LEU A 73 7.27 -2.16 1.72
N ASN A 74 6.14 -1.74 2.29
CA ASN A 74 5.80 -2.01 3.69
C ASN A 74 4.40 -2.59 3.73
N TYR A 75 4.29 -3.81 4.28
CA TYR A 75 3.05 -4.54 4.35
C TYR A 75 2.68 -4.87 5.79
N THR A 76 1.40 -4.74 6.09
CA THR A 76 0.80 -5.26 7.32
C THR A 76 -0.35 -6.18 6.94
N VAL A 77 -0.36 -7.37 7.51
CA VAL A 77 -1.47 -8.32 7.40
C VAL A 77 -2.31 -8.19 8.66
N ILE A 78 -3.62 -8.03 8.50
CA ILE A 78 -4.57 -7.91 9.59
C ILE A 78 -5.60 -9.02 9.48
N GLU A 79 -5.77 -9.80 10.54
CA GLU A 79 -6.89 -10.73 10.69
C GLU A 79 -7.85 -10.20 11.75
N TYR A 80 -9.15 -10.21 11.48
CA TYR A 80 -10.17 -9.85 12.47
C TYR A 80 -11.42 -10.71 12.34
N LEU A 81 -12.17 -10.81 13.45
CA LEU A 81 -13.46 -11.48 13.48
C LEU A 81 -14.56 -10.56 12.94
N ILE A 82 -15.44 -11.07 12.09
CA ILE A 82 -16.54 -10.29 11.52
C ILE A 82 -17.50 -9.82 12.63
N SER A 83 -17.71 -10.65 13.65
CA SER A 83 -18.57 -10.34 14.80
C SER A 83 -17.94 -9.34 15.77
N ASP A 84 -16.62 -9.17 15.74
CA ASP A 84 -15.88 -8.24 16.60
C ASP A 84 -14.63 -7.70 15.88
N PRO A 85 -14.79 -6.70 14.99
CA PRO A 85 -13.69 -6.18 14.18
C PRO A 85 -12.62 -5.42 14.97
N GLU A 86 -12.91 -5.02 16.20
CA GLU A 86 -11.96 -4.31 17.08
C GLU A 86 -10.90 -5.26 17.62
N THR A 87 -11.25 -6.54 17.80
CA THR A 87 -10.30 -7.60 18.16
C THR A 87 -9.60 -8.12 16.90
N ARG A 88 -8.41 -7.57 16.63
CA ARG A 88 -7.62 -7.90 15.44
C ARG A 88 -6.19 -8.32 15.77
N ASN A 89 -5.67 -9.26 14.98
CA ASN A 89 -4.27 -9.66 14.98
C ASN A 89 -3.55 -8.94 13.85
N GLU A 90 -2.40 -8.33 14.15
CA GLU A 90 -1.59 -7.63 13.17
C GLU A 90 -0.22 -8.30 13.03
N LEU A 91 0.17 -8.59 11.78
CA LEU A 91 1.50 -9.08 11.42
C LEU A 91 2.15 -8.07 10.47
N LYS A 92 3.21 -7.41 10.94
CA LYS A 92 4.04 -6.53 10.10
C LYS A 92 5.07 -7.38 9.36
N LEU A 93 5.03 -7.34 8.04
CA LEU A 93 6.03 -8.02 7.23
C LEU A 93 7.32 -7.19 7.21
N PRO A 94 8.49 -7.82 7.05
CA PRO A 94 9.74 -7.09 6.84
C PRO A 94 9.62 -6.12 5.66
N SER A 95 10.32 -4.99 5.74
CA SER A 95 10.39 -4.09 4.60
C SER A 95 11.23 -4.71 3.50
N ILE A 96 10.81 -4.56 2.25
CA ILE A 96 11.59 -4.97 1.08
C ILE A 96 11.73 -3.78 0.14
N SER A 97 12.92 -3.59 -0.40
CA SER A 97 13.18 -2.54 -1.37
C SER A 97 13.75 -3.11 -2.65
N THR A 98 13.34 -2.55 -3.78
CA THR A 98 13.74 -3.00 -5.12
C THR A 98 13.67 -1.86 -6.13
N LEU A 99 14.38 -1.99 -7.24
CA LEU A 99 14.14 -1.13 -8.40
C LEU A 99 12.77 -1.44 -9.00
N VAL A 100 12.09 -0.43 -9.54
CA VAL A 100 10.87 -0.64 -10.32
C VAL A 100 11.19 -1.57 -11.49
N ASN A 101 10.28 -2.50 -11.77
CA ASN A 101 10.38 -3.60 -12.74
C ASN A 101 11.38 -4.71 -12.39
N ASN A 102 11.98 -4.70 -11.19
CA ASN A 102 12.80 -5.79 -10.69
C ASN A 102 12.06 -6.60 -9.63
N GLU A 103 12.21 -7.92 -9.68
CA GLU A 103 11.74 -8.80 -8.63
C GLU A 103 12.66 -8.69 -7.40
N ALA A 104 12.04 -8.65 -6.22
CA ALA A 104 12.73 -8.90 -4.97
C ALA A 104 11.95 -9.93 -4.15
N SER A 105 12.64 -10.71 -3.33
CA SER A 105 12.02 -11.72 -2.50
C SER A 105 12.68 -11.79 -1.13
N LEU A 106 11.90 -12.23 -0.15
CA LEU A 106 12.35 -12.44 1.21
C LEU A 106 11.68 -13.70 1.76
N SER A 107 12.45 -14.50 2.50
CA SER A 107 11.97 -15.69 3.19
C SER A 107 12.54 -15.71 4.61
N LEU A 108 11.67 -15.92 5.59
CA LEU A 108 12.01 -16.10 6.99
C LEU A 108 11.68 -17.53 7.41
N GLY A 109 12.51 -18.47 6.94
CA GLY A 109 12.31 -19.90 7.19
C GLY A 109 10.98 -20.40 6.64
N ASP A 110 10.32 -21.27 7.41
CA ASP A 110 9.06 -21.90 7.04
C ASP A 110 7.82 -21.05 7.38
N ASP A 111 8.00 -19.90 8.06
CA ASP A 111 6.89 -19.11 8.59
C ASP A 111 6.33 -18.09 7.59
N LEU A 112 7.21 -17.51 6.77
CA LEU A 112 6.87 -16.44 5.85
C LEU A 112 7.80 -16.46 4.64
N SER A 113 7.21 -16.39 3.45
CA SER A 113 7.92 -15.98 2.24
C SER A 113 7.06 -15.04 1.41
N TYR A 114 7.70 -14.06 0.77
CA TYR A 114 7.01 -13.23 -0.20
C TYR A 114 7.96 -12.69 -1.26
N SER A 115 7.44 -12.57 -2.47
CA SER A 115 8.12 -11.93 -3.60
C SER A 115 7.27 -10.81 -4.14
N VAL A 116 7.93 -9.79 -4.67
CA VAL A 116 7.32 -8.54 -5.12
C VAL A 116 7.92 -8.09 -6.44
N THR A 117 7.09 -7.53 -7.30
CA THR A 117 7.53 -6.76 -8.47
C THR A 117 6.69 -5.51 -8.56
N VAL A 118 7.33 -4.35 -8.57
CA VAL A 118 6.65 -3.06 -8.74
C VAL A 118 6.61 -2.69 -10.21
N ARG A 119 5.45 -2.33 -10.74
CA ARG A 119 5.28 -1.87 -12.12
C ARG A 119 4.70 -0.48 -12.16
N GLU A 120 5.20 0.30 -13.09
CA GLU A 120 4.60 1.57 -13.49
C GLU A 120 3.39 1.30 -14.40
N VAL A 121 2.27 1.92 -14.09
CA VAL A 121 1.05 1.91 -14.89
C VAL A 121 0.99 3.22 -15.67
N ASN A 122 1.34 3.15 -16.95
CA ASN A 122 1.08 4.23 -17.88
C ASN A 122 -0.40 4.18 -18.26
N LYS A 123 -1.17 5.19 -17.85
CA LYS A 123 -2.56 5.42 -18.28
C LYS A 123 -2.61 6.12 -19.63
#